data_AF-A0A7R9KI75-F1
#
_entry.id   AF-A0A7R9KI75-F1
#
_cell.length_a   1.000
_cell.length_b   1.000
_cell.length_c   1.000
_cell.angle_alpha   90.00
_cell.angle_beta   90.00
_cell.angle_gamma   90.00
#
_symmetry.space_group_name_H-M   'P 1'
#
loop_
_entity.id
_entity.type
_entity.pdbx_description
1 polymer ?
#
loop_
_entity_poly.entity_id
_entity_poly.type
_entity_poly.pdbx_seq_one_letter_code
_entity_poly.pdbx_strand_id
1 'polypeptide(L)'
;MDPCGRIALVSFVSSLTSLVLIWLIKLMVTFGDNVITDWFVMIFVSHALITHAILGLRFYTRSKLYFQVSFRASLLGEGLALGLLVSTLGTTNWSTNFGLYLVVLSAFHFSEYIVTSIINPRSLSLDSFLLNHSKEYGIAAAASLLEFTIESYLWPQMKAHFWITTFGLSLCMFGELMRKGAMLTAR
;
A
#
# COMPACT_ATOMS: atom_id res chain seq x y z
N MET A 1 14.45 3.54 17.15
CA MET A 1 13.08 3.33 16.63
C MET A 1 12.13 3.17 17.79
N ASP A 2 11.16 4.08 17.85
CA ASP A 2 10.07 4.15 18.83
C ASP A 2 9.21 2.85 18.88
N PRO A 3 8.59 2.49 20.03
CA PRO A 3 7.68 1.35 20.12
C PRO A 3 6.53 1.37 19.10
N CYS A 4 5.92 2.53 18.83
CA CYS A 4 4.88 2.67 17.81
C CYS A 4 5.45 2.40 16.41
N GLY A 5 6.68 2.87 16.14
CA GLY A 5 7.42 2.54 14.92
C GLY A 5 7.55 1.02 14.74
N ARG A 6 7.98 0.29 15.78
CA ARG A 6 8.12 -1.18 15.72
C ARG A 6 6.79 -1.88 15.47
N ILE A 7 5.72 -1.41 16.10
CA ILE A 7 4.37 -1.93 15.87
C ILE A 7 3.95 -1.70 14.42
N ALA A 8 4.13 -0.48 13.89
CA ALA A 8 3.84 -0.19 12.50
C ALA A 8 4.61 -1.11 11.55
N LEU A 9 5.91 -1.33 11.79
CA LEU A 9 6.73 -2.21 10.97
C LEU A 9 6.23 -3.66 10.99
N VAL A 10 5.96 -4.21 12.17
CA VAL A 10 5.45 -5.58 12.32
C VAL A 10 4.09 -5.72 11.62
N SER A 11 3.18 -4.77 11.81
CA SER A 11 1.84 -4.84 11.23
C SER A 11 1.87 -4.70 9.70
N PHE A 12 2.69 -3.80 9.17
CA PHE A 12 2.90 -3.66 7.73
C PHE A 12 3.46 -4.93 7.09
N VAL A 13 4.55 -5.47 7.66
CA VAL A 13 5.20 -6.69 7.14
C VAL A 13 4.27 -7.90 7.27
N SER A 14 3.49 -7.98 8.35
CA SER A 14 2.52 -9.06 8.55
C SER A 14 1.45 -9.04 7.45
N SER A 15 0.97 -7.87 7.02
CA SER A 15 0.04 -7.74 5.89
C SER A 15 0.62 -8.17 4.53
N LEU A 16 1.94 -8.10 4.34
CA LEU A 16 2.57 -8.60 3.11
C LEU A 16 2.53 -10.13 2.97
N THR A 17 2.13 -10.86 4.01
CA THR A 17 1.94 -12.32 3.89
C THR A 17 0.77 -12.67 2.95
N SER A 18 -0.22 -11.78 2.77
CA SER A 18 -1.28 -11.90 1.76
C SER A 18 -0.70 -11.98 0.33
N LEU A 19 0.32 -11.18 0.03
CA LEU A 19 1.04 -11.20 -1.25
C LEU A 19 1.73 -12.56 -1.46
N VAL A 20 2.51 -12.99 -0.45
CA VAL A 20 3.27 -14.25 -0.51
C VAL A 20 2.34 -15.44 -0.69
N LEU A 21 1.21 -15.47 0.02
CA LEU A 21 0.21 -16.52 -0.10
C LEU A 21 -0.29 -16.67 -1.55
N ILE A 22 -0.71 -15.57 -2.18
CA ILE A 22 -1.22 -15.61 -3.56
C ILE A 22 -0.13 -16.03 -4.55
N TRP A 23 1.11 -15.56 -4.37
CA TRP A 23 2.22 -15.96 -5.23
C TRP A 23 2.57 -17.45 -5.08
N LEU A 24 2.54 -18.00 -3.87
CA LEU A 24 2.74 -19.42 -3.62
C LEU A 24 1.63 -20.26 -4.26
N ILE A 25 0.36 -19.84 -4.10
CA ILE A 25 -0.77 -20.53 -4.74
C ILE A 25 -0.60 -20.48 -6.26
N LYS A 26 -0.26 -19.32 -6.85
CA LYS A 26 -0.03 -19.20 -8.29
C LYS A 26 1.11 -20.10 -8.78
N LEU A 27 2.19 -20.20 -8.01
CA LEU A 27 3.29 -21.11 -8.32
C LEU A 27 2.81 -22.57 -8.37
N MET A 28 2.00 -23.01 -7.38
CA MET A 28 1.46 -24.38 -7.34
C MET A 28 0.46 -24.65 -8.48
N VAL A 29 -0.40 -23.67 -8.79
CA VAL A 29 -1.39 -23.76 -9.87
C VAL A 29 -0.74 -23.78 -11.25
N THR A 30 0.44 -23.19 -11.42
CA THR A 30 1.20 -23.31 -12.68
C THR A 30 1.52 -24.78 -13.04
N PHE A 31 1.47 -25.68 -12.04
CA PHE A 31 1.62 -27.13 -12.22
C PHE A 31 0.29 -27.92 -12.18
N GLY A 32 -0.87 -27.26 -12.12
CA GLY A 32 -2.21 -27.88 -11.98
C GLY A 32 -3.34 -27.12 -12.71
N ASP A 33 -4.60 -27.51 -12.50
CA ASP A 33 -5.75 -26.95 -13.21
C ASP A 33 -6.06 -25.48 -12.85
N ASN A 34 -6.54 -24.71 -13.84
CA ASN A 34 -6.81 -23.26 -13.75
C ASN A 34 -7.95 -22.85 -12.79
N VAL A 35 -8.70 -23.78 -12.19
CA VAL A 35 -9.90 -23.47 -11.36
C VAL A 35 -9.56 -22.59 -10.14
N ILE A 36 -8.33 -22.65 -9.65
CA ILE A 36 -7.92 -21.93 -8.43
C ILE A 36 -7.71 -20.43 -8.69
N THR A 37 -7.47 -19.99 -9.94
CA THR A 37 -7.22 -18.57 -10.25
C THR A 37 -8.42 -17.67 -9.99
N ASP A 38 -9.63 -18.19 -10.18
CA ASP A 38 -10.88 -17.44 -9.99
C ASP A 38 -11.12 -17.07 -8.51
N TRP A 39 -10.48 -17.78 -7.59
CA TRP A 39 -10.62 -17.57 -6.15
C TRP A 39 -9.56 -16.64 -5.56
N PHE A 40 -8.59 -16.15 -6.33
CA PHE A 40 -7.48 -15.34 -5.82
C PHE A 40 -7.92 -14.10 -5.06
N VAL A 41 -8.94 -13.39 -5.56
CA VAL A 41 -9.46 -12.19 -4.90
C VAL A 41 -10.11 -12.55 -3.55
N MET A 42 -10.93 -13.60 -3.52
CA MET A 42 -11.59 -14.04 -2.29
C MET A 42 -10.59 -14.55 -1.25
N ILE A 43 -9.57 -15.29 -1.69
CA ILE A 43 -8.48 -15.77 -0.82
C ILE A 43 -7.70 -14.58 -0.25
N PHE A 44 -7.33 -13.61 -1.10
CA PHE A 44 -6.63 -12.40 -0.68
C PHE A 44 -7.43 -11.62 0.36
N VAL A 45 -8.70 -11.34 0.08
CA VAL A 45 -9.58 -10.60 0.99
C VAL A 45 -9.76 -11.34 2.30
N SER A 46 -9.98 -12.65 2.26
CA SER A 46 -10.14 -13.47 3.47
C SER A 46 -8.88 -13.44 4.33
N HIS A 47 -7.70 -13.60 3.72
CA HIS A 47 -6.42 -13.55 4.42
C HIS A 47 -6.14 -12.15 5.00
N ALA A 48 -6.42 -11.08 4.24
CA ALA A 48 -6.26 -9.71 4.69
C ALA A 48 -7.16 -9.40 5.90
N LEU A 49 -8.42 -9.85 5.89
CA LEU A 49 -9.36 -9.69 7.00
C LEU A 49 -8.90 -10.45 8.25
N ILE A 50 -8.43 -11.69 8.09
CA ILE A 50 -7.88 -12.50 9.19
C ILE A 50 -6.67 -11.80 9.81
N THR A 51 -5.74 -11.30 8.98
CA THR A 51 -4.55 -10.58 9.43
C THR A 51 -4.93 -9.32 10.20
N HIS A 52 -5.89 -8.54 9.70
CA HIS A 52 -6.42 -7.36 10.40
C HIS A 52 -7.09 -7.71 11.73
N ALA A 53 -7.86 -8.80 11.79
CA ALA A 53 -8.51 -9.25 13.02
C ALA A 53 -7.48 -9.67 14.08
N ILE A 54 -6.46 -10.45 13.69
CA ILE A 54 -5.39 -10.91 14.59
C ILE A 54 -4.59 -9.72 15.14
N LEU A 55 -4.12 -8.83 14.25
CA LEU A 55 -3.37 -7.63 14.66
C LEU A 55 -4.23 -6.69 15.49
N GLY A 56 -5.49 -6.52 15.11
CA GLY A 56 -6.49 -5.73 15.82
C GLY A 56 -6.67 -6.22 17.25
N LEU A 57 -6.98 -7.49 17.45
CA LEU A 57 -7.15 -8.10 18.77
C LEU A 57 -5.87 -7.99 19.62
N ARG A 58 -4.71 -8.27 19.01
CA ARG A 58 -3.40 -8.22 19.69
C ARG A 58 -3.09 -6.83 20.25
N PHE A 59 -3.35 -5.76 19.50
CA PHE A 59 -2.97 -4.41 19.91
C PHE A 59 -4.09 -3.63 20.60
N TYR A 60 -5.36 -3.96 20.33
CA TYR A 60 -6.52 -3.39 21.02
C TYR A 60 -6.44 -3.65 22.53
N THR A 61 -6.06 -4.86 22.93
CA THR A 61 -5.88 -5.23 24.35
C THR A 61 -4.70 -4.53 25.04
N ARG A 62 -3.81 -3.89 24.28
CA ARG A 62 -2.62 -3.21 24.81
C ARG A 62 -2.82 -1.70 24.96
N SER A 63 -3.33 -1.04 23.93
CA SER A 63 -3.60 0.40 23.94
C SER A 63 -4.37 0.82 22.69
N LYS A 64 -5.28 1.79 22.85
CA LYS A 64 -5.98 2.43 21.73
C LYS A 64 -5.02 2.99 20.68
N LEU A 65 -3.90 3.58 21.12
CA LEU A 65 -2.89 4.15 20.22
C LEU A 65 -2.21 3.06 19.39
N TYR A 66 -1.79 1.96 20.04
CA TYR A 66 -1.13 0.84 19.35
C TYR A 66 -2.04 0.16 18.33
N PHE A 67 -3.32 0.00 18.67
CA PHE A 67 -4.32 -0.46 17.71
C PHE A 67 -4.41 0.47 16.50
N GLN A 68 -4.50 1.79 16.72
CA GLN A 68 -4.63 2.78 15.65
C GLN A 68 -3.40 2.85 14.73
N VAL A 69 -2.20 2.69 15.28
CA VAL A 69 -0.95 2.58 14.52
C VAL A 69 -0.91 1.29 13.72
N SER A 70 -1.19 0.16 14.37
CA SER A 70 -1.21 -1.16 13.73
C SER A 70 -2.19 -1.20 12.56
N PHE A 71 -3.41 -0.68 12.75
CA PHE A 71 -4.46 -0.70 11.73
C PHE A 71 -4.10 0.11 10.49
N ARG A 72 -3.52 1.32 10.65
CA ARG A 72 -3.06 2.14 9.51
C ARG A 72 -1.90 1.47 8.79
N ALA A 73 -0.94 0.94 9.54
CA ALA A 73 0.21 0.27 8.95
C ALA A 73 -0.18 -1.03 8.21
N SER A 74 -1.10 -1.83 8.75
CA SER A 74 -1.59 -3.03 8.08
C SER A 74 -2.39 -2.68 6.82
N LEU A 75 -3.22 -1.64 6.85
CA LEU A 75 -3.92 -1.16 5.65
C LEU A 75 -2.96 -0.72 4.54
N LEU A 76 -1.90 0.02 4.88
CA LEU A 76 -0.88 0.41 3.92
C LEU A 76 -0.12 -0.81 3.37
N GLY A 77 0.18 -1.80 4.22
CA GLY A 77 0.79 -3.07 3.82
C GLY A 77 -0.08 -3.86 2.85
N GLU A 78 -1.39 -3.98 3.11
CA GLU A 78 -2.32 -4.61 2.17
C GLU A 78 -2.47 -3.81 0.88
N GLY A 79 -2.47 -2.48 0.95
CA GLY A 79 -2.48 -1.64 -0.24
C GLY A 79 -1.24 -1.87 -1.13
N LEU A 80 -0.06 -2.03 -0.51
CA LEU A 80 1.17 -2.37 -1.22
C LEU A 80 1.08 -3.79 -1.84
N ALA A 81 0.63 -4.77 -1.06
CA ALA A 81 0.45 -6.15 -1.52
C ALA A 81 -0.53 -6.24 -2.69
N LEU A 82 -1.70 -5.60 -2.57
CA LEU A 82 -2.71 -5.52 -3.61
C LEU A 82 -2.15 -4.81 -4.85
N GLY A 83 -1.45 -3.69 -4.67
CA GLY A 83 -0.83 -2.96 -5.78
C GLY A 83 0.16 -3.81 -6.56
N LEU A 84 1.03 -4.56 -5.86
CA LEU A 84 1.97 -5.51 -6.49
C LEU A 84 1.23 -6.64 -7.21
N LEU A 85 0.23 -7.26 -6.59
CA LEU A 85 -0.58 -8.31 -7.24
C LEU A 85 -1.29 -7.80 -8.49
N VAL A 86 -2.01 -6.69 -8.40
CA VAL A 86 -2.74 -6.12 -9.53
C VAL A 86 -1.78 -5.71 -10.64
N SER A 87 -0.61 -5.15 -10.29
CA SER A 87 0.36 -4.72 -11.30
C SER A 87 1.03 -5.86 -12.07
N THR A 88 1.22 -7.00 -11.41
CA THR A 88 1.96 -8.16 -11.96
C THR A 88 1.07 -9.27 -12.51
N LEU A 89 -0.13 -9.43 -11.95
CA LEU A 89 -1.10 -10.46 -12.37
C LEU A 89 -2.18 -9.88 -13.30
N GLY A 90 -2.38 -8.56 -13.27
CA GLY A 90 -3.30 -7.87 -14.17
C GLY A 90 -2.88 -8.03 -15.63
N THR A 91 -3.86 -8.25 -16.51
CA THR A 91 -3.64 -8.49 -17.94
C THR A 91 -3.81 -7.23 -18.79
N THR A 92 -4.22 -6.12 -18.17
CA THR A 92 -4.55 -4.87 -18.85
C THR A 92 -3.64 -3.73 -18.41
N ASN A 93 -3.36 -2.79 -19.31
CA ASN A 93 -2.54 -1.62 -18.97
C ASN A 93 -3.11 -0.79 -17.82
N TRP A 94 -4.45 -0.68 -17.73
CA TRP A 94 -5.09 0.03 -16.62
C TRP A 94 -4.84 -0.66 -15.28
N SER A 95 -4.87 -2.00 -15.22
CA SER A 95 -4.60 -2.72 -13.98
C SER A 95 -3.14 -2.55 -13.57
N THR A 96 -2.20 -2.65 -14.52
CA THR A 96 -0.78 -2.36 -14.27
C THR A 96 -0.57 -0.97 -13.69
N ASN A 97 -1.12 0.07 -14.33
CA ASN A 97 -0.98 1.45 -13.88
C ASN A 97 -1.60 1.69 -12.50
N PHE A 98 -2.79 1.14 -12.25
CA PHE A 98 -3.47 1.28 -10.97
C PHE A 98 -2.72 0.55 -9.83
N GLY A 99 -2.22 -0.64 -10.11
CA GLY A 99 -1.42 -1.39 -9.14
C GLY A 99 -0.14 -0.64 -8.75
N LEU A 100 0.55 -0.05 -9.74
CA LEU A 100 1.74 0.78 -9.51
C LEU A 100 1.41 2.05 -8.71
N TYR A 101 0.27 2.69 -8.98
CA TYR A 101 -0.23 3.81 -8.17
C TYR A 101 -0.42 3.42 -6.70
N LEU A 102 -1.08 2.29 -6.43
CA LEU A 102 -1.27 1.79 -5.06
C LEU A 102 0.06 1.48 -4.37
N VAL A 103 1.04 0.91 -5.10
CA VAL A 103 2.38 0.64 -4.58
C VAL A 103 3.05 1.92 -4.10
N VAL A 104 3.10 2.95 -4.96
CA VAL A 104 3.73 4.23 -4.63
C VAL A 104 3.02 4.91 -3.47
N LEU A 105 1.68 4.96 -3.51
CA LEU A 105 0.87 5.59 -2.45
C LEU A 105 1.10 4.93 -1.09
N SER A 106 1.01 3.60 -1.04
CA SER A 106 1.22 2.85 0.20
C SER A 106 2.65 2.98 0.73
N ALA A 107 3.65 2.88 -0.16
CA ALA A 107 5.05 3.00 0.20
C ALA A 107 5.36 4.40 0.76
N PHE A 108 4.88 5.47 0.12
CA PHE A 108 5.07 6.85 0.55
C PHE A 108 4.51 7.11 1.96
N HIS A 109 3.26 6.74 2.21
CA HIS A 109 2.62 7.00 3.50
C HIS A 109 3.23 6.16 4.63
N PHE A 110 3.62 4.92 4.34
CA PHE A 110 4.27 4.08 5.34
C PHE A 110 5.70 4.55 5.63
N SER A 111 6.47 4.91 4.60
CA SER A 111 7.84 5.37 4.75
C SER A 111 7.93 6.67 5.54
N GLU A 112 7.02 7.63 5.36
CA GLU A 112 6.95 8.86 6.16
C GLU A 112 6.83 8.55 7.66
N TYR A 113 5.93 7.62 8.03
CA TYR A 113 5.76 7.23 9.43
C TYR A 113 7.00 6.53 9.99
N ILE A 114 7.57 5.57 9.26
CA ILE A 114 8.74 4.82 9.72
C ILE A 114 9.96 5.71 9.85
N VAL A 115 10.25 6.54 8.85
CA VAL A 115 11.39 7.46 8.85
C VAL A 115 11.24 8.45 10.01
N THR A 116 10.05 9.00 10.23
CA THR A 116 9.76 9.86 11.39
C THR A 116 9.99 9.12 12.71
N SER A 117 9.58 7.85 12.83
CA SER A 117 9.77 7.05 14.05
C SER A 117 11.23 6.73 14.39
N ILE A 118 12.12 6.85 13.40
CA ILE A 118 13.57 6.64 13.54
C ILE A 118 14.26 7.96 13.85
N ILE A 119 13.90 9.02 13.11
CA ILE A 119 14.63 10.30 13.11
C ILE A 119 14.10 11.26 14.17
N ASN A 120 12.77 11.39 14.30
CA ASN A 120 12.14 12.31 15.23
C ASN A 120 11.04 11.61 16.05
N PRO A 121 11.40 10.64 16.92
CA PRO A 121 10.43 9.87 17.69
C PRO A 121 9.61 10.72 18.67
N ARG A 122 10.14 11.87 19.10
CA ARG A 122 9.45 12.77 20.05
C ARG A 122 8.23 13.45 19.46
N SER A 123 8.20 13.68 18.14
CA SER A 123 7.06 14.27 17.44
C SER A 123 6.20 13.23 16.72
N LEU A 124 6.46 11.93 16.93
CA LEU A 124 5.73 10.87 16.23
C LEU A 124 4.27 10.86 16.68
N SER A 125 3.36 10.99 15.72
CA SER A 125 1.91 10.93 15.96
C SER A 125 1.22 10.14 14.85
N LEU A 126 -0.08 9.88 15.00
CA LEU A 126 -0.86 9.23 13.93
C LEU A 126 -0.90 10.05 12.64
N ASP A 127 -0.73 11.37 12.74
CA ASP A 127 -0.70 12.27 11.59
C ASP A 127 0.61 12.13 10.80
N SER A 128 1.66 11.53 11.39
CA SER A 128 2.91 11.23 10.69
C SER A 128 2.76 10.20 9.56
N PHE A 129 1.64 9.48 9.49
CA PHE A 129 1.29 8.69 8.29
C PHE A 129 0.88 9.57 7.09
N LEU A 130 0.54 10.83 7.35
CA LEU A 130 0.06 11.81 6.35
C LEU A 130 -1.18 11.38 5.57
N LEU A 131 -1.98 10.44 6.11
CA LEU A 131 -3.21 9.97 5.47
C LEU A 131 -4.30 11.06 5.43
N ASN A 132 -4.37 11.89 6.47
CA ASN A 132 -5.38 12.92 6.64
C ASN A 132 -4.71 14.30 6.62
N HIS A 133 -4.22 14.71 5.45
CA HIS A 133 -3.52 16.00 5.31
C HIS A 133 -4.48 17.19 5.25
N SER A 134 -5.59 17.06 4.50
CA SER A 134 -6.70 18.03 4.45
C SER A 134 -7.94 17.42 3.78
N LYS A 135 -9.10 18.09 3.88
CA LYS A 135 -10.32 17.65 3.18
C LYS A 135 -10.15 17.76 1.67
N GLU A 136 -9.49 18.81 1.21
CA GLU A 136 -9.20 19.11 -0.18
C GLU A 136 -8.29 18.03 -0.79
N TYR A 137 -7.29 17.56 -0.03
CA TYR A 137 -6.45 16.43 -0.43
C TYR A 137 -7.29 15.17 -0.67
N GLY A 138 -8.19 14.84 0.26
CA GLY A 138 -9.08 13.68 0.12
C GLY A 138 -9.99 13.78 -1.10
N ILE A 139 -10.55 14.96 -1.37
CA ILE A 139 -11.38 15.22 -2.55
C ILE A 139 -10.55 15.09 -3.84
N ALA A 140 -9.35 15.65 -3.89
CA ALA A 140 -8.46 15.54 -5.05
C ALA A 140 -8.07 14.08 -5.34
N ALA A 141 -7.73 13.30 -4.30
CA ALA A 141 -7.42 11.89 -4.44
C ALA A 141 -8.64 11.11 -4.97
N ALA A 142 -9.83 11.35 -4.42
CA ALA A 142 -11.07 10.72 -4.90
C ALA A 142 -11.40 11.12 -6.35
N ALA A 143 -11.23 12.40 -6.71
CA ALA A 143 -11.43 12.90 -8.06
C ALA A 143 -10.47 12.23 -9.05
N SER A 144 -9.18 12.10 -8.70
CA SER A 144 -8.19 11.42 -9.55
C SER A 144 -8.51 9.93 -9.76
N LEU A 145 -9.06 9.26 -8.74
CA LEU A 145 -9.47 7.86 -8.84
C LEU A 145 -10.71 7.71 -9.72
N LEU A 146 -11.68 8.62 -9.59
CA LEU A 146 -12.87 8.67 -10.45
C LEU A 146 -12.50 8.94 -11.90
N GLU A 147 -11.67 9.94 -12.15
CA GLU A 147 -11.11 10.25 -13.48
C GLU A 147 -10.42 9.02 -14.07
N PHE A 148 -9.49 8.41 -13.33
CA PHE A 148 -8.79 7.21 -13.79
C PHE A 148 -9.75 6.07 -14.13
N THR A 149 -10.78 5.85 -13.31
CA THR A 149 -11.75 4.77 -13.51
C THR A 149 -12.62 5.03 -14.74
N ILE A 150 -13.15 6.25 -14.88
CA ILE A 150 -13.98 6.66 -16.01
C ILE A 150 -13.17 6.58 -17.31
N GLU A 151 -11.96 7.12 -17.33
CA GLU A 151 -11.09 7.07 -18.51
C GLU A 151 -10.65 5.66 -18.86
N SER A 152 -10.38 4.79 -17.87
CA SER A 152 -10.05 3.40 -18.12
C SER A 152 -11.21 2.62 -18.74
N TYR A 153 -12.45 2.99 -18.42
CA TYR A 153 -13.65 2.39 -18.99
C TYR A 153 -13.99 2.94 -20.39
N LEU A 154 -13.96 4.26 -20.58
CA LEU A 154 -14.36 4.91 -21.84
C LEU A 154 -13.22 4.97 -22.88
N TRP A 155 -11.98 5.17 -22.44
CA TRP A 155 -10.81 5.39 -23.29
C TRP A 155 -9.59 4.58 -22.83
N PRO A 156 -9.67 3.23 -22.83
CA PRO A 156 -8.59 2.36 -22.34
C PRO A 156 -7.24 2.58 -23.05
N GLN A 157 -7.26 3.09 -24.29
CA GLN A 157 -6.05 3.36 -25.06
C GLN A 157 -5.21 4.50 -24.48
N MET A 158 -5.82 5.46 -23.77
CA MET A 158 -5.05 6.49 -23.07
C MET A 158 -4.15 5.91 -21.99
N LYS A 159 -4.54 4.77 -21.39
CA LYS A 159 -3.76 4.09 -20.35
C LYS A 159 -2.69 3.14 -20.92
N ALA A 160 -2.63 2.96 -22.24
CA ALA A 160 -1.66 2.07 -22.90
C ALA A 160 -0.26 2.69 -23.07
N HIS A 161 -0.10 3.99 -22.83
CA HIS A 161 1.17 4.69 -22.99
C HIS A 161 2.14 4.42 -21.83
N PHE A 162 2.80 3.26 -21.86
CA PHE A 162 3.73 2.81 -20.81
C PHE A 162 4.81 3.85 -20.45
N TRP A 163 5.35 4.57 -21.44
CA TRP A 163 6.36 5.62 -21.21
C TRP A 163 5.90 6.71 -20.23
N ILE A 164 4.62 7.08 -20.25
CA ILE A 164 4.06 8.08 -19.32
C ILE A 164 4.07 7.51 -17.90
N THR A 165 3.63 6.26 -17.73
CA THR A 165 3.66 5.58 -16.43
C THR A 165 5.08 5.44 -15.90
N THR A 166 6.04 5.01 -16.73
CA THR A 166 7.45 4.87 -16.32
C THR A 166 8.07 6.21 -15.93
N PHE A 167 7.77 7.26 -16.68
CA PHE A 167 8.23 8.61 -16.34
C PHE A 167 7.63 9.09 -15.01
N GLY A 168 6.32 8.93 -14.82
CA GLY A 168 5.65 9.25 -13.56
C GLY A 168 6.21 8.48 -12.37
N LEU A 169 6.45 7.18 -12.51
CA LEU A 169 7.12 6.36 -11.50
C LEU A 169 8.51 6.88 -11.16
N SER A 170 9.30 7.24 -12.17
CA SER A 170 10.64 7.78 -11.97
C SER A 170 10.62 9.08 -11.18
N LEU A 171 9.66 9.98 -11.49
CA LEU A 171 9.44 11.21 -10.74
C LEU A 171 9.02 10.93 -9.29
N CYS A 172 8.10 10.00 -9.06
CA CYS A 172 7.68 9.61 -7.71
C CYS A 172 8.84 9.06 -6.89
N MET A 173 9.65 8.17 -7.46
CA MET A 173 10.83 7.60 -6.78
C MET A 173 11.88 8.68 -6.47
N PHE A 174 12.14 9.59 -7.42
CA PHE A 174 13.05 10.70 -7.19
C PHE A 174 12.55 11.64 -6.08
N GLY A 175 11.27 12.02 -6.11
CA GLY A 175 10.65 12.85 -5.08
C GLY A 175 10.68 12.17 -3.70
N GLU A 176 10.44 10.86 -3.66
CA GLU A 176 10.53 10.06 -2.44
C GLU A 176 11.95 10.09 -1.85
N LEU A 177 12.97 9.86 -2.67
CA LEU A 177 14.37 9.93 -2.24
C LEU A 177 14.74 11.33 -1.74
N MET A 178 14.35 12.38 -2.45
CA MET A 178 14.58 13.77 -2.02
C MET A 178 13.91 14.07 -0.67
N ARG A 179 12.65 13.65 -0.51
CA ARG A 179 11.87 13.85 0.72
C ARG A 179 12.55 13.17 1.91
N LYS A 180 12.97 11.92 1.75
CA LYS A 180 13.60 11.13 2.83
C LYS A 180 15.02 11.62 3.10
N GLY A 181 15.74 12.04 2.07
CA GLY A 181 17.03 12.73 2.19
C GLY A 181 16.89 14.02 3.03
N ALA A 182 15.91 14.86 2.72
CA ALA A 182 15.66 16.09 3.47
C ALA A 182 15.31 15.82 4.94
N MET A 183 14.47 14.81 5.24
CA MET A 183 14.20 14.37 6.62
C MET A 183 15.46 13.91 7.36
N LEU A 184 16.36 13.20 6.68
CA LEU A 184 17.63 12.75 7.24
C LEU A 184 18.61 13.89 7.49
N THR A 185 18.59 14.93 6.66
CA THR A 185 19.44 16.12 6.83
C THR A 185 18.91 17.07 7.90
N ALA A 186 17.60 17.23 8.02
CA ALA A 186 16.94 18.12 8.97
C ALA A 186 16.80 17.53 10.40
N ARG A 187 17.64 16.54 10.73
CA ARG A 187 17.70 15.85 12.04
C ARG A 187 17.84 16.80 13.23
#